data_AF-A0A838SAG7-F1
#
_entry.id   AF-A0A838SAG7-F1
#
_cell.length_a   1.000
_cell.length_b   1.000
_cell.length_c   1.000
_cell.angle_alpha   90.00
_cell.angle_beta   90.00
_cell.angle_gamma   90.00
#
_symmetry.space_group_name_H-M   'P 1'
#
loop_
_entity.id
_entity.type
_entity.pdbx_description
1 polymer ?
#
loop_
_entity_poly.entity_id
_entity_poly.type
_entity_poly.pdbx_seq_one_letter_code
_entity_poly.pdbx_strand_id
1 'polypeptide(L)'
;MSGREQPPNIDGTQSGTQSQCYGDTCITCSDEAVPVMLVELLADDLALADTGSGVEEVSVALVDAGVGDTVLVHAREAIAVLPRTAAAGSAVRGGGGR
;
A
#
# COMPACT_ATOMS: atom_id res chain seq x y z
N MET A 1 30.95 -53.86 2.31
CA MET A 1 30.40 -53.22 3.51
C MET A 1 30.84 -51.75 3.47
N SER A 2 30.08 -50.86 2.84
CA SER A 2 29.10 -49.99 3.50
C SER A 2 29.74 -49.14 4.61
N GLY A 3 30.21 -47.94 4.25
CA GLY A 3 30.63 -46.89 5.18
C GLY A 3 30.25 -45.53 4.58
N ARG A 4 29.01 -45.11 4.84
CA ARG A 4 28.52 -43.74 4.60
C ARG A 4 28.80 -42.95 5.88
N GLU A 5 29.58 -41.88 5.78
CA GLU A 5 29.64 -40.79 6.76
C GLU A 5 30.22 -39.57 6.04
N GLN A 6 29.41 -38.92 5.20
CA GLN A 6 28.71 -37.68 5.50
C GLN A 6 29.68 -36.55 5.91
N PRO A 7 30.02 -35.60 5.01
CA PRO A 7 30.79 -34.41 5.37
C PRO A 7 30.03 -33.60 6.43
N PRO A 8 30.72 -32.82 7.29
CA PRO A 8 30.04 -31.97 8.26
C PRO A 8 29.15 -30.99 7.48
N ASN A 9 27.84 -31.19 7.63
CA ASN A 9 26.86 -30.21 7.23
C ASN A 9 27.32 -28.90 7.86
N ILE A 10 27.52 -27.89 7.03
CA ILE A 10 27.48 -26.51 7.48
C ILE A 10 26.07 -26.31 8.04
N ASP A 11 25.88 -26.70 9.30
CA ASP A 11 24.69 -26.44 10.07
C ASP A 11 24.55 -24.94 10.02
N GLY A 12 23.63 -24.50 9.15
CA GLY A 12 23.25 -23.12 8.94
C GLY A 12 22.63 -22.62 10.22
N THR A 13 23.50 -22.38 11.21
CA THR A 13 23.27 -21.53 12.35
C THR A 13 23.12 -20.14 11.76
N GLN A 14 21.94 -19.91 11.16
CA GLN A 14 21.30 -18.62 11.14
C GLN A 14 21.07 -18.30 12.60
N SER A 15 22.14 -17.81 13.24
CA SER A 15 22.12 -17.18 14.54
C SER A 15 21.05 -16.12 14.46
N GLY A 16 19.97 -16.32 15.21
CA GLY A 16 18.71 -15.61 15.08
C GLY A 16 18.88 -14.10 15.11
N THR A 17 18.98 -13.52 13.93
CA THR A 17 18.38 -12.21 13.65
C THR A 17 17.06 -12.51 12.99
N GLN A 18 16.18 -13.21 13.72
CA GLN A 18 14.78 -13.30 13.32
C GLN A 18 14.27 -11.87 13.40
N SER A 19 14.18 -11.23 12.24
CA SER A 19 13.27 -10.11 12.04
C SER A 19 11.92 -10.60 12.56
N GLN A 20 11.57 -10.16 13.78
CA GLN A 20 10.36 -10.60 14.46
C GLN A 20 9.19 -10.00 13.70
N CYS A 21 8.73 -10.71 12.67
CA CYS A 21 7.49 -10.39 12.00
C CYS A 21 6.36 -10.81 12.94
N TYR A 22 5.88 -9.84 13.71
CA TYR A 22 4.87 -10.02 14.73
C TYR A 22 3.50 -10.11 14.03
N GLY A 23 3.08 -11.32 13.66
CA GLY A 23 1.77 -11.59 13.04
C GLY A 23 1.69 -11.17 11.57
N ASP A 24 1.92 -12.12 10.65
CA ASP A 24 1.70 -12.05 9.19
C ASP A 24 2.18 -10.80 8.40
N THR A 25 2.83 -9.82 9.01
CA THR A 25 3.30 -8.59 8.35
C THR A 25 4.69 -8.23 8.85
N CYS A 26 5.69 -8.48 8.01
CA CYS A 26 6.99 -7.82 8.16
C CYS A 26 6.87 -6.42 7.56
N ILE A 27 7.31 -5.38 8.28
CA ILE A 27 7.32 -3.98 7.82
C ILE A 27 8.15 -3.73 6.55
N THR A 28 8.96 -4.71 6.13
CA THR A 28 9.74 -4.71 4.86
C THR A 28 9.12 -5.56 3.74
N CYS A 29 7.93 -6.12 3.97
CA CYS A 29 7.16 -6.90 2.98
C CYS A 29 5.78 -6.26 2.70
N SER A 30 5.52 -5.10 3.28
CA SER A 30 4.30 -4.30 3.12
C SER A 30 4.59 -3.08 2.23
N ASP A 31 5.12 -3.35 1.04
CA ASP A 31 5.38 -2.35 -0.01
C ASP A 31 4.12 -1.96 -0.79
N GLU A 32 2.95 -2.36 -0.28
CA GLU A 32 1.67 -2.10 -0.94
C GLU A 32 1.21 -0.67 -0.65
N ALA A 33 1.11 0.12 -1.71
CA ALA A 33 0.54 1.45 -1.60
C ALA A 33 -0.98 1.34 -1.40
N VAL A 34 -1.49 1.92 -0.32
CA VAL A 34 -2.90 1.80 0.06
C VAL A 34 -3.67 2.99 -0.51
N PRO A 35 -4.80 2.76 -1.21
CA PRO A 35 -5.69 3.83 -1.63
C PRO A 35 -6.43 4.41 -0.42
N VAL A 36 -6.30 5.71 -0.22
CA VAL A 36 -6.95 6.46 0.86
C VAL A 36 -7.61 7.71 0.29
N MET A 37 -8.70 8.16 0.92
CA MET A 37 -9.42 9.34 0.46
C MET A 37 -9.04 10.54 1.30
N LEU A 38 -8.62 11.64 0.67
CA LEU A 38 -8.32 12.87 1.40
C LEU A 38 -9.61 13.52 1.92
N VAL A 39 -9.68 13.77 3.22
CA VAL A 39 -10.83 14.40 3.87
C VAL A 39 -10.56 15.84 4.26
N GLU A 40 -9.29 16.22 4.43
CA GLU A 40 -8.87 17.58 4.77
C GLU A 40 -7.45 17.84 4.27
N LEU A 41 -7.14 19.09 3.90
CA LEU A 41 -5.77 19.53 3.58
C LEU A 41 -5.27 20.42 4.73
N LEU A 42 -4.05 20.16 5.20
CA LEU A 42 -3.37 20.95 6.21
C LEU A 42 -2.30 21.84 5.56
N ALA A 43 -1.57 22.59 6.41
CA ALA A 43 -0.39 23.32 5.99
C ALA A 43 0.77 22.38 5.62
N ASP A 44 1.80 22.93 4.97
CA ASP A 44 3.05 22.22 4.66
C ASP A 44 2.87 20.97 3.79
N ASP A 45 1.90 21.01 2.86
CA ASP A 45 1.60 19.91 1.94
C ASP A 45 1.24 18.59 2.65
N LEU A 46 0.58 18.69 3.82
CA LEU A 46 0.00 17.57 4.54
C LEU A 46 -1.51 17.47 4.30
N ALA A 47 -2.07 16.28 4.44
CA ALA A 47 -3.50 16.02 4.33
C ALA A 47 -3.95 14.98 5.35
N LEU A 48 -5.21 15.08 5.79
CA LEU A 48 -5.87 14.00 6.52
C LEU A 48 -6.52 13.07 5.50
N ALA A 49 -6.25 11.78 5.63
CA ALA A 49 -6.80 10.75 4.77
C ALA A 49 -7.62 9.75 5.59
N ASP A 50 -8.83 9.45 5.10
CA ASP A 50 -9.66 8.36 5.61
C ASP A 50 -9.23 7.04 4.97
N THR A 51 -8.85 6.10 5.85
CA THR A 51 -8.41 4.74 5.51
C THR A 51 -9.53 3.71 5.66
N GLY A 52 -10.73 4.13 6.09
CA GLY A 52 -11.84 3.26 6.48
C GLY A 52 -11.71 2.68 7.88
N SER A 53 -10.51 2.68 8.47
CA SER A 53 -10.26 2.30 9.87
C SER A 53 -10.05 3.51 10.79
N GLY A 54 -9.83 4.68 10.20
CA GLY A 54 -9.51 5.92 10.91
C GLY A 54 -8.93 6.96 9.96
N VAL A 55 -8.69 8.14 10.52
CA VAL A 55 -8.09 9.28 9.82
C VAL A 55 -6.61 9.35 10.17
N GLU A 56 -5.76 9.34 9.15
CA GLU A 56 -4.32 9.40 9.28
C GLU A 56 -3.77 10.64 8.55
N GLU A 57 -2.70 11.22 9.08
CA GLU A 57 -1.98 12.32 8.41
C GLU A 57 -1.01 11.75 7.37
N VAL A 58 -1.08 12.30 6.16
CA VAL A 58 -0.28 11.88 5.00
C VAL A 58 0.34 13.09 4.30
N SER A 59 1.57 12.94 3.82
CA SER A 59 2.22 13.96 2.99
C SER A 59 1.71 13.88 1.57
N VAL A 60 1.26 15.01 1.01
CA VAL A 60 0.85 15.17 -0.39
C VAL A 60 1.85 15.99 -1.21
N ALA A 61 3.01 16.35 -0.67
CA ALA A 61 4.01 17.18 -1.35
C ALA A 61 4.46 16.68 -2.73
N LEU A 62 4.34 15.37 -3.00
CA LEU A 62 4.75 14.76 -4.27
C LEU A 62 3.64 14.72 -5.33
N VAL A 63 2.40 15.02 -4.96
CA VAL A 63 1.22 14.89 -5.83
C VAL A 63 0.27 16.07 -5.66
N ASP A 64 -0.29 16.55 -6.77
CA ASP A 64 -1.33 17.59 -6.72
C ASP A 64 -2.69 16.93 -6.47
N ALA A 65 -3.09 16.83 -5.20
CA ALA A 65 -4.30 16.15 -4.74
C ALA A 65 -5.17 17.05 -3.86
N GLY A 66 -6.49 17.04 -4.09
CA GLY A 66 -7.46 17.81 -3.32
C GLY A 66 -8.27 16.97 -2.33
N VAL A 67 -9.03 17.66 -1.47
CA VAL A 67 -10.07 17.00 -0.65
C VAL A 67 -11.06 16.25 -1.56
N GLY A 68 -11.32 15.00 -1.22
CA GLY A 68 -12.21 14.10 -1.96
C GLY A 68 -11.53 13.35 -3.10
N ASP A 69 -10.22 13.53 -3.32
CA ASP A 69 -9.44 12.68 -4.20
C ASP A 69 -8.95 11.44 -3.46
N THR A 70 -8.75 10.37 -4.21
CA THR A 70 -8.15 9.13 -3.70
C THR A 70 -6.68 9.12 -4.09
N VAL A 71 -5.80 8.95 -3.12
CA VAL A 71 -4.35 8.88 -3.33
C VAL A 71 -3.81 7.54 -2.87
N LEU A 72 -2.74 7.08 -3.52
CA LEU A 72 -1.97 5.93 -3.08
C LEU A 72 -0.90 6.39 -2.10
N VAL A 73 -0.87 5.80 -0.91
CA VAL A 73 0.07 6.14 0.15
C VAL A 73 1.02 4.98 0.42
N HIS A 74 2.30 5.28 0.42
CA HIS A 74 3.37 4.36 0.84
C HIS A 74 4.20 5.07 1.92
N ALA A 75 4.45 4.41 3.05
CA ALA A 75 5.21 4.99 4.17
C ALA A 75 4.72 6.40 4.63
N ARG A 76 3.39 6.64 4.58
CA ARG A 76 2.72 7.94 4.86
C ARG A 76 2.97 9.05 3.84
N GLU A 77 3.48 8.71 2.67
CA GLU A 77 3.70 9.64 1.57
C GLU A 77 2.79 9.28 0.38
N ALA A 78 2.07 10.27 -0.14
CA ALA A 78 1.22 10.11 -1.31
C ALA A 78 2.08 10.11 -2.56
N ILE A 79 2.04 9.00 -3.31
CA ILE A 79 2.89 8.77 -4.48
C ILE A 79 2.13 8.84 -5.80
N ALA A 80 0.79 8.76 -5.76
CA ALA A 80 -0.05 8.89 -6.94
C ALA A 80 -1.48 9.32 -6.58
N VAL A 81 -2.13 10.05 -7.49
CA VAL A 81 -3.57 10.31 -7.43
C VAL A 81 -4.28 9.30 -8.32
N LEU A 82 -5.28 8.63 -7.79
CA LEU A 82 -6.12 7.73 -8.57
C LEU A 82 -7.18 8.53 -9.34
N PRO A 83 -7.41 8.24 -10.62
CA PRO A 83 -8.52 8.82 -11.33
C PRO A 83 -9.81 8.41 -10.61
N ARG A 84 -10.70 9.38 -10.37
CA ARG A 84 -12.07 9.06 -10.00
C ARG A 84 -12.66 8.25 -11.13
N THR A 85 -12.71 6.93 -10.98
CA THR A 85 -13.56 6.12 -11.82
C THR A 85 -14.96 6.61 -11.48
N ALA A 86 -15.56 7.40 -12.38
CA ALA A 86 -16.99 7.66 -12.29
C ALA A 86 -17.60 6.27 -12.18
N ALA A 87 -18.21 5.96 -11.03
CA ALA A 87 -18.80 4.66 -10.75
C ALA A 87 -19.48 4.19 -12.03
N ALA A 88 -19.01 3.05 -12.58
CA ALA A 88 -19.52 2.49 -13.83
C ALA A 88 -21.04 2.34 -13.69
N GLY A 89 -21.73 3.32 -14.25
CA GLY A 89 -23.07 3.71 -13.84
C GLY A 89 -23.54 4.95 -14.59
N SER A 90 -23.04 5.16 -15.81
CA SER A 90 -23.81 5.91 -16.80
C SER A 90 -24.24 4.92 -17.87
N ALA A 91 -25.52 4.60 -17.79
CA ALA A 91 -26.28 3.76 -18.70
C ALA A 91 -25.83 3.91 -20.15
N VAL A 92 -25.70 2.76 -20.79
CA VAL A 92 -25.91 2.52 -22.21
C VAL A 92 -26.66 3.66 -22.91
N ARG A 93 -25.95 4.44 -23.73
CA ARG A 93 -26.62 5.21 -24.79
C ARG A 93 -27.07 4.23 -25.86
N GLY A 94 -28.22 3.61 -25.61
CA GLY A 94 -28.99 2.94 -26.63
C GLY A 94 -29.52 3.96 -27.62
N GLY A 95 -29.25 3.73 -28.90
CA GLY A 95 -29.84 4.41 -30.05
C GLY A 95 -29.30 3.74 -31.30
N GLY A 96 -29.91 2.69 -31.84
CA GLY A 96 -31.33 2.60 -32.20
C GLY A 96 -31.42 2.95 -33.68
N GLY A 97 -31.27 1.94 -34.53
CA GLY A 97 -31.13 2.08 -35.98
C GLY A 97 -32.33 2.71 -36.69
N ARG A 98 -32.05 3.22 -37.89
CA ARG A 98 -32.95 3.35 -39.04
C ARG A 98 -32.10 3.22 -40.29
#